data_AF-A0A964C9D9-F1
#
_entry.id   AF-A0A964C9D9-F1
#
_cell.length_a   1.000
_cell.length_b   1.000
_cell.length_c   1.000
_cell.angle_alpha   90.00
_cell.angle_beta   90.00
_cell.angle_gamma   90.00
#
_symmetry.space_group_name_H-M   'P 1'
#
loop_
_entity.id
_entity.type
_entity.pdbx_description
1 polymer ?
#
loop_
_entity_poly.entity_id
_entity_poly.type
_entity_poly.pdbx_seq_one_letter_code
_entity_poly.pdbx_strand_id
1 'polypeptide(L)'
;MSRRKLTPEYRSTEWVAGEGLKIPVFDMSLTDGRTKGRYQAESEVLRNSLLELLFEPEELASLSIVKPDQNDNSFDPLKNIDFGDGITRRVAFSSGKNVYFADKELSSKLLSIFKTQPDHACRYGSLLVSSCNQGAKLLDSSQDGETLRVKIVDSQSDDYREKAQADKWQTGDCHGKISPALAQQLGGNYNRPFQFRFAWMQEWEQEDCRTPEISFLAKGTLLPDANLTSDLGYDIIMDRSSIKGVTKEQLAELIPCGDYEFPKAIVGNRGNAKVTEYENSWQFSIWYSEAAIGADIATPTKAEAQKLADLQNNRLQLAKYLVEQYDKKAAFQSSLHEDSSGLEDEADEKAQRNESRLISILRNDKLGQLLDFPKVVDFMQEQLAKKWKDLAIKGAIHHGSAMAQPCEDLRPGTIVAPHLKNGTEVIVTRYPIVSKDNIRRYTVDNKSQPELTQYKGCVFIRSDQAMQHHQCDFDGDQLVITPASRMPNIASETRHANQENEYDAVEKREKVDYNKATDSEGDRKYTKLRQIAVAIAQNKIGWVATLIGRVQSSAAEPGQPESLFNQQKR
;
A
#
# COMPACT_ATOMS: atom_id res chain seq x y z
N MET A 1 1.47 -12.71 50.39
CA MET A 1 1.07 -11.63 49.47
C MET A 1 0.81 -12.22 48.10
N SER A 2 -0.47 -12.38 47.75
CA SER A 2 -0.89 -12.86 46.43
C SER A 2 -0.57 -11.79 45.38
N ARG A 3 0.37 -12.06 44.47
CA ARG A 3 0.54 -11.27 43.24
C ARG A 3 -0.67 -11.56 42.36
N ARG A 4 -1.78 -10.83 42.56
CA ARG A 4 -2.78 -10.65 41.50
C ARG A 4 -2.02 -10.02 40.33
N LYS A 5 -1.68 -10.83 39.32
CA LYS A 5 -1.39 -10.28 37.99
C LYS A 5 -2.70 -9.62 37.55
N LEU A 6 -2.76 -8.30 37.64
CA LEU A 6 -3.85 -7.51 37.08
C LEU A 6 -3.84 -7.78 35.57
N THR A 7 -4.77 -8.61 35.11
CA THR A 7 -5.05 -8.73 33.68
C THR A 7 -5.57 -7.35 33.24
N PRO A 8 -5.07 -6.76 32.15
CA PRO A 8 -5.62 -5.49 31.67
C PRO A 8 -7.12 -5.64 31.44
N GLU A 9 -7.91 -4.82 32.12
CA GLU A 9 -9.36 -4.71 31.91
C GLU A 9 -9.61 -3.89 30.64
N TYR A 10 -10.80 -4.03 30.06
CA TYR A 10 -11.22 -3.21 28.93
C TYR A 10 -11.03 -1.73 29.23
N ARG A 11 -10.54 -0.99 28.23
CA ARG A 11 -10.57 0.47 28.19
C ARG A 11 -11.39 0.85 26.97
N SER A 12 -12.36 1.75 27.14
CA SER A 12 -13.13 2.27 26.01
C SER A 12 -12.22 2.86 24.95
N THR A 13 -12.64 2.79 23.68
CA THR A 13 -11.97 3.57 22.65
C THR A 13 -12.10 5.04 23.03
N GLU A 14 -10.98 5.77 22.94
CA GLU A 14 -10.93 7.18 23.30
C GLU A 14 -10.10 7.94 22.28
N TRP A 15 -10.53 9.17 21.99
CA TRP A 15 -9.71 10.10 21.22
C TRP A 15 -8.82 10.89 22.17
N VAL A 16 -7.52 10.92 21.87
CA VAL A 16 -6.55 11.64 22.68
C VAL A 16 -5.88 12.72 21.82
N ALA A 17 -6.03 13.98 22.23
CA ALA A 17 -5.50 15.12 21.49
C ALA A 17 -3.99 14.99 21.23
N GLY A 18 -3.60 15.09 19.96
CA GLY A 18 -2.20 14.94 19.52
C GLY A 18 -1.70 13.49 19.46
N GLU A 19 -2.46 12.53 19.97
CA GLU A 19 -2.14 11.10 19.88
C GLU A 19 -3.04 10.34 18.90
N GLY A 20 -4.29 10.75 18.70
CA GLY A 20 -5.26 10.11 17.80
C GLY A 20 -6.23 9.17 18.52
N LEU A 21 -6.91 8.32 17.75
CA LEU A 21 -7.91 7.39 18.23
C LEU A 21 -7.26 6.13 18.80
N LYS A 22 -7.33 5.94 20.13
CA LYS A 22 -6.80 4.77 20.82
C LYS A 22 -7.85 3.68 20.89
N ILE A 23 -7.62 2.58 20.20
CA ILE A 23 -8.53 1.44 20.14
C ILE A 23 -7.97 0.28 20.98
N PRO A 24 -8.73 -0.25 21.95
CA PRO A 24 -8.32 -1.39 22.75
C PRO A 24 -8.15 -2.64 21.89
N VAL A 25 -7.08 -3.40 22.19
CA VAL A 25 -6.73 -4.61 21.44
C VAL A 25 -6.98 -5.85 22.29
N PHE A 26 -7.92 -6.68 21.85
CA PHE A 26 -8.20 -8.00 22.41
C PHE A 26 -7.47 -9.07 21.61
N ASP A 27 -6.51 -9.76 22.22
CA ASP A 27 -5.69 -10.78 21.57
C ASP A 27 -6.15 -12.17 22.00
N MET A 28 -6.70 -12.93 21.03
CA MET A 28 -7.25 -14.26 21.28
C MET A 28 -6.21 -15.35 21.51
N SER A 29 -4.95 -15.11 21.14
CA SER A 29 -3.86 -16.08 21.34
C SER A 29 -3.40 -16.15 22.81
N LEU A 30 -3.79 -15.17 23.61
CA LEU A 30 -3.38 -15.03 25.00
C LEU A 30 -4.46 -15.67 25.90
N THR A 31 -4.07 -16.57 26.80
CA THR A 31 -4.99 -17.23 27.75
C THR A 31 -4.58 -16.98 29.19
N ASP A 32 -5.55 -16.90 30.10
CA ASP A 32 -5.32 -16.74 31.55
C ASP A 32 -5.86 -17.94 32.37
N GLY A 33 -6.13 -19.05 31.69
CA GLY A 33 -6.58 -20.31 32.29
C GLY A 33 -8.08 -20.40 32.56
N ARG A 34 -8.87 -19.34 32.31
CA ARG A 34 -10.35 -19.37 32.43
C ARG A 34 -11.07 -18.83 31.20
N THR A 35 -10.48 -17.87 30.50
CA THR A 35 -11.08 -17.23 29.32
C THR A 35 -10.09 -17.26 28.15
N LYS A 36 -10.64 -17.41 26.93
CA LYS A 36 -9.87 -17.36 25.70
C LYS A 36 -9.73 -15.91 25.25
N GLY A 37 -8.51 -15.41 25.25
CA GLY A 37 -8.17 -14.05 24.88
C GLY A 37 -8.05 -13.11 26.09
N ARG A 38 -7.31 -12.02 25.92
CA ARG A 38 -7.22 -10.90 26.88
C ARG A 38 -6.90 -9.59 26.17
N TYR A 39 -7.17 -8.46 26.84
CA TYR A 39 -6.68 -7.18 26.37
C TYR A 39 -5.16 -7.07 26.48
N GLN A 40 -4.56 -6.47 25.45
CA GLN A 40 -3.18 -6.01 25.51
C GLN A 40 -3.11 -4.76 26.41
N ALA A 41 -1.94 -4.55 27.02
CA ALA A 41 -1.73 -3.38 27.89
C ALA A 41 -1.71 -2.06 27.10
N GLU A 42 -1.30 -2.13 25.83
CA GLU A 42 -1.22 -1.00 24.92
C GLU A 42 -2.34 -1.09 23.88
N SER A 43 -3.01 0.04 23.66
CA SER A 43 -4.00 0.21 22.59
C SER A 43 -3.30 0.40 21.25
N GLU A 44 -3.99 0.07 20.15
CA GLU A 44 -3.55 0.47 18.81
C GLU A 44 -4.02 1.90 18.56
N VAL A 45 -3.14 2.75 18.02
CA VAL A 45 -3.42 4.17 17.81
C VAL A 45 -3.63 4.43 16.33
N LEU A 46 -4.83 4.85 15.95
CA LEU A 46 -5.14 5.32 14.60
C LEU A 46 -5.01 6.83 14.52
N ARG A 47 -4.41 7.31 13.43
CA ARG A 47 -4.21 8.76 13.17
C ARG A 47 -4.55 9.07 11.72
N ASN A 48 -5.16 10.24 11.51
CA ASN A 48 -5.42 10.79 10.18
C ASN A 48 -6.22 9.81 9.31
N SER A 49 -7.17 9.07 9.89
CA SER A 49 -7.93 8.04 9.19
C SER A 49 -9.34 8.51 8.84
N LEU A 50 -9.99 7.89 7.86
CA LEU A 50 -11.39 8.20 7.57
C LEU A 50 -12.28 7.89 8.77
N LEU A 51 -12.01 6.80 9.49
CA LEU A 51 -12.78 6.38 10.66
C LEU A 51 -12.82 7.45 11.76
N GLU A 52 -11.68 8.10 12.00
CA GLU A 52 -11.54 9.17 13.00
C GLU A 52 -12.39 10.40 12.66
N LEU A 53 -12.63 10.65 11.37
CA LEU A 53 -13.39 11.81 10.90
C LEU A 53 -14.87 11.50 10.60
N LEU A 54 -15.22 10.22 10.47
CA LEU A 54 -16.57 9.76 10.12
C LEU A 54 -17.55 9.84 11.29
N PHE A 55 -17.05 9.76 12.53
CA PHE A 55 -17.87 9.63 13.72
C PHE A 55 -17.32 10.49 14.84
N GLU A 56 -18.20 10.96 15.72
CA GLU A 56 -17.78 11.62 16.95
C GLU A 56 -17.06 10.61 17.86
N PRO A 57 -16.06 11.04 18.66
CA PRO A 57 -15.30 10.14 19.53
C PRO A 57 -16.17 9.25 20.43
N GLU A 58 -17.29 9.76 20.95
CA GLU A 58 -18.20 9.03 21.82
C GLU A 58 -18.93 7.89 21.09
N GLU A 59 -19.21 8.06 19.80
CA GLU A 59 -19.84 7.02 18.98
C GLU A 59 -18.90 5.82 18.76
N LEU A 60 -17.58 6.07 18.81
CA LEU A 60 -16.55 5.06 18.63
C LEU A 60 -16.24 4.31 19.93
N ALA A 61 -16.80 4.70 21.08
CA ALA A 61 -16.43 4.20 22.39
C ALA A 61 -16.46 2.66 22.51
N SER A 62 -17.41 2.00 21.84
CA SER A 62 -17.57 0.54 21.86
C SER A 62 -16.65 -0.20 20.89
N LEU A 63 -15.89 0.50 20.05
CA LEU A 63 -14.98 -0.12 19.09
C LEU A 63 -13.88 -0.91 19.82
N SER A 64 -13.47 -2.03 19.24
CA SER A 64 -12.36 -2.86 19.74
C SER A 64 -11.71 -3.61 18.60
N ILE A 65 -10.38 -3.74 18.63
CA ILE A 65 -9.63 -4.58 17.70
C ILE A 65 -9.52 -5.97 18.31
N VAL A 66 -9.87 -6.99 17.53
CA VAL A 66 -9.63 -8.40 17.86
C VAL A 66 -8.53 -8.93 16.96
N LYS A 67 -7.48 -9.48 17.57
CA LYS A 67 -6.43 -10.25 16.89
C LYS A 67 -6.76 -11.74 17.01
N PRO A 68 -7.20 -12.41 15.92
CA PRO A 68 -7.53 -13.83 15.96
C PRO A 68 -6.31 -14.68 16.29
N ASP A 69 -6.50 -15.79 17.00
CA ASP A 69 -5.44 -16.77 17.21
C ASP A 69 -5.11 -17.45 15.88
N GLN A 70 -3.86 -17.32 15.43
CA GLN A 70 -3.40 -17.88 14.16
C GLN A 70 -3.32 -19.41 14.17
N ASN A 71 -3.30 -20.03 15.36
CA ASN A 71 -3.26 -21.48 15.53
C ASN A 71 -4.67 -22.08 15.67
N ASP A 72 -5.70 -21.25 15.78
CA ASP A 72 -7.08 -21.72 15.84
C ASP A 72 -7.61 -22.01 14.44
N ASN A 73 -7.74 -23.31 14.16
CA ASN A 73 -8.25 -23.83 12.89
C ASN A 73 -9.78 -24.09 12.93
N SER A 74 -10.48 -23.64 13.98
CA SER A 74 -11.93 -23.70 14.00
C SER A 74 -12.52 -22.82 12.88
N PHE A 75 -13.66 -23.24 12.36
CA PHE A 75 -14.32 -22.55 11.25
C PHE A 75 -14.87 -21.16 11.64
N ASP A 76 -15.11 -20.93 12.93
CA ASP A 76 -15.70 -19.70 13.45
C ASP A 76 -15.09 -19.31 14.81
N PRO A 77 -13.78 -18.99 14.84
CA PRO A 77 -13.02 -18.76 16.07
C PRO A 77 -13.45 -17.49 16.80
N LEU A 78 -14.14 -16.58 16.10
CA LEU A 78 -14.61 -15.29 16.59
C LEU A 78 -16.02 -15.33 17.17
N LYS A 79 -16.61 -16.52 17.34
CA LYS A 79 -17.95 -16.68 17.89
C LYS A 79 -17.96 -16.47 19.41
N ASN A 80 -18.94 -15.72 19.91
CA ASN A 80 -19.22 -15.54 21.33
C ASN A 80 -18.01 -15.06 22.15
N ILE A 81 -17.24 -14.11 21.61
CA ILE A 81 -16.17 -13.46 22.36
C ILE A 81 -16.77 -12.69 23.54
N ASP A 82 -16.27 -12.97 24.73
CA ASP A 82 -16.57 -12.20 25.94
C ASP A 82 -15.49 -11.13 26.13
N PHE A 83 -15.91 -9.87 26.08
CA PHE A 83 -15.05 -8.71 26.24
C PHE A 83 -14.96 -8.23 27.70
N GLY A 84 -15.67 -8.88 28.64
CA GLY A 84 -15.56 -8.65 30.08
C GLY A 84 -16.18 -7.35 30.61
N ASP A 85 -16.89 -6.59 29.76
CA ASP A 85 -17.47 -5.28 30.08
C ASP A 85 -19.00 -5.23 29.93
N GLY A 86 -19.63 -6.37 29.64
CA GLY A 86 -21.08 -6.49 29.44
C GLY A 86 -21.61 -5.92 28.12
N ILE A 87 -20.74 -5.40 27.24
CA ILE A 87 -21.14 -4.87 25.93
C ILE A 87 -21.06 -6.00 24.90
N THR A 88 -22.20 -6.35 24.32
CA THR A 88 -22.25 -7.31 23.22
C THR A 88 -21.75 -6.66 21.94
N ARG A 89 -20.62 -7.16 21.42
CA ARG A 89 -20.03 -6.68 20.17
C ARG A 89 -20.14 -7.70 19.05
N ARG A 90 -20.12 -7.20 17.81
CA ARG A 90 -20.10 -7.99 16.57
C ARG A 90 -19.08 -7.41 15.60
N VAL A 91 -18.63 -8.23 14.65
CA VAL A 91 -17.74 -7.80 13.58
C VAL A 91 -18.40 -6.68 12.78
N ALA A 92 -17.71 -5.55 12.68
CA ALA A 92 -18.08 -4.43 11.83
C ALA A 92 -17.30 -4.49 10.50
N PHE A 93 -15.98 -4.67 10.54
CA PHE A 93 -15.12 -4.76 9.36
C PHE A 93 -13.77 -5.43 9.70
N SER A 94 -12.90 -5.63 8.71
CA SER A 94 -11.52 -6.11 8.94
C SER A 94 -10.48 -5.33 8.15
N SER A 95 -9.26 -5.27 8.70
CA SER A 95 -8.09 -4.70 8.03
C SER A 95 -6.85 -5.52 8.36
N GLY A 96 -6.24 -6.14 7.34
CA GLY A 96 -5.08 -7.00 7.52
C GLY A 96 -5.37 -8.15 8.50
N LYS A 97 -4.61 -8.20 9.61
CA LYS A 97 -4.77 -9.21 10.68
C LYS A 97 -5.75 -8.79 11.77
N ASN A 98 -6.25 -7.56 11.72
CA ASN A 98 -7.11 -6.98 12.74
C ASN A 98 -8.58 -7.10 12.31
N VAL A 99 -9.44 -7.53 13.23
CA VAL A 99 -10.89 -7.57 13.04
C VAL A 99 -11.53 -6.57 13.99
N TYR A 100 -12.35 -5.67 13.48
CA TYR A 100 -12.94 -4.59 14.25
C TYR A 100 -14.33 -5.00 14.73
N PHE A 101 -14.52 -4.93 16.04
CA PHE A 101 -15.76 -5.24 16.74
C PHE A 101 -16.38 -3.96 17.27
N ALA A 102 -17.70 -3.86 17.17
CA ALA A 102 -18.48 -2.74 17.66
C ALA A 102 -19.80 -3.24 18.24
N ASP A 103 -20.46 -2.42 19.06
CA ASP A 103 -21.83 -2.71 19.50
C ASP A 103 -22.82 -2.73 18.31
N LYS A 104 -24.11 -2.94 18.63
CA LYS A 104 -25.15 -3.01 17.60
C LYS A 104 -25.29 -1.69 16.83
N GLU A 105 -25.25 -0.54 17.48
CA GLU A 105 -25.49 0.75 16.85
C GLU A 105 -24.34 1.12 15.91
N LEU A 106 -23.12 1.17 16.43
CA LEU A 106 -21.93 1.53 15.65
C LEU A 106 -21.67 0.54 14.51
N SER A 107 -21.85 -0.76 14.74
CA SER A 107 -21.72 -1.77 13.69
C SER A 107 -22.75 -1.58 12.57
N SER A 108 -23.99 -1.17 12.88
CA SER A 108 -25.00 -0.90 11.84
C SER A 108 -24.61 0.32 10.99
N LYS A 109 -24.11 1.39 11.62
CA LYS A 109 -23.63 2.58 10.89
C LYS A 109 -22.46 2.24 9.96
N LEU A 110 -21.43 1.55 10.47
CA LEU A 110 -20.28 1.12 9.67
C LEU A 110 -20.66 0.20 8.51
N LEU A 111 -21.60 -0.72 8.72
CA LEU A 111 -22.06 -1.64 7.66
C LEU A 111 -22.97 -0.98 6.63
N SER A 112 -23.54 0.21 6.91
CA SER A 112 -24.36 0.93 5.95
C SER A 112 -23.57 1.35 4.70
N ILE A 113 -22.27 1.59 4.84
CA ILE A 113 -21.31 1.88 3.76
C ILE A 113 -21.18 0.69 2.79
N PHE A 114 -21.48 -0.52 3.28
CA PHE A 114 -21.34 -1.79 2.56
C PHE A 114 -22.72 -2.44 2.33
N LYS A 115 -23.79 -1.66 2.28
CA LYS A 115 -25.18 -2.15 2.29
C LYS A 115 -25.50 -3.10 1.14
N THR A 116 -24.97 -2.86 -0.07
CA THR A 116 -25.21 -3.74 -1.22
C THR A 116 -24.38 -5.04 -1.16
N GLN A 117 -23.25 -5.04 -0.46
CA GLN A 117 -22.40 -6.20 -0.27
C GLN A 117 -21.71 -6.21 1.10
N PRO A 118 -22.32 -6.82 2.14
CA PRO A 118 -21.75 -6.77 3.49
C PRO A 118 -20.33 -7.37 3.62
N ASP A 119 -19.92 -8.31 2.76
CA ASP A 119 -18.55 -8.85 2.78
C ASP A 119 -17.49 -7.84 2.30
N HIS A 120 -17.90 -6.77 1.60
CA HIS A 120 -17.03 -5.64 1.31
C HIS A 120 -16.49 -4.97 2.58
N ALA A 121 -17.18 -5.05 3.71
CA ALA A 121 -16.65 -4.58 4.98
C ALA A 121 -15.32 -5.29 5.35
N CYS A 122 -15.15 -6.55 4.97
CA CYS A 122 -13.88 -7.25 5.22
C CYS A 122 -12.85 -7.06 4.09
N ARG A 123 -13.29 -6.79 2.86
CA ARG A 123 -12.40 -6.59 1.68
C ARG A 123 -11.86 -5.16 1.57
N TYR A 124 -12.66 -4.18 1.98
CA TYR A 124 -12.38 -2.75 1.87
C TYR A 124 -12.43 -2.02 3.22
N GLY A 125 -12.61 -2.74 4.34
CA GLY A 125 -12.56 -2.16 5.69
C GLY A 125 -11.24 -1.47 6.02
N SER A 126 -10.15 -1.85 5.36
CA SER A 126 -8.86 -1.16 5.47
C SER A 126 -8.90 0.31 5.04
N LEU A 127 -9.86 0.71 4.20
CA LEU A 127 -10.01 2.12 3.76
C LEU A 127 -10.43 3.03 4.92
N LEU A 128 -11.17 2.51 5.89
CA LEU A 128 -11.59 3.26 7.09
C LEU A 128 -10.40 3.61 7.98
N VAL A 129 -9.45 2.68 8.12
CA VAL A 129 -8.37 2.75 9.13
C VAL A 129 -6.99 3.03 8.52
N SER A 130 -6.89 3.16 7.20
CA SER A 130 -5.63 3.54 6.54
C SER A 130 -5.29 4.99 6.89
N SER A 131 -4.12 5.22 7.48
CA SER A 131 -3.63 6.56 7.80
C SER A 131 -3.44 7.39 6.54
N CYS A 132 -4.04 8.57 6.47
CA CYS A 132 -3.80 9.55 5.42
C CYS A 132 -2.57 10.37 5.77
N ASN A 133 -1.40 9.85 5.42
CA ASN A 133 -0.11 10.33 5.89
C ASN A 133 0.19 11.81 5.63
N GLN A 134 -0.46 12.44 4.65
CA GLN A 134 -0.24 13.88 4.36
C GLN A 134 -1.32 14.76 5.00
N GLY A 135 -2.52 14.22 5.19
CA GLY A 135 -3.64 14.93 5.77
C GLY A 135 -4.97 14.29 5.38
N ALA A 136 -5.95 14.41 6.26
CA ALA A 136 -7.35 14.15 5.95
C ALA A 136 -8.20 15.28 6.52
N LYS A 137 -9.30 15.58 5.85
CA LYS A 137 -10.24 16.63 6.26
C LYS A 137 -11.66 16.14 6.14
N LEU A 138 -12.46 16.48 7.15
CA LEU A 138 -13.90 16.64 7.01
C LEU A 138 -14.15 17.99 6.33
N LEU A 139 -14.75 17.96 5.16
CA LEU A 139 -15.27 19.12 4.44
C LEU A 139 -16.74 19.21 4.82
N ASP A 140 -17.18 20.33 5.38
CA ASP A 140 -18.52 20.51 5.90
C ASP A 140 -19.00 21.93 5.58
N SER A 141 -19.91 22.05 4.61
CA SER A 141 -20.43 23.32 4.13
C SER A 141 -21.18 24.12 5.20
N SER A 142 -21.59 23.48 6.31
CA SER A 142 -22.15 24.20 7.46
C SER A 142 -21.11 25.02 8.24
N GLN A 143 -19.81 24.75 8.03
CA GLN A 143 -18.72 25.46 8.69
C GLN A 143 -18.14 26.59 7.84
N ASP A 144 -18.00 26.40 6.53
CA ASP A 144 -17.33 27.34 5.61
C ASP A 144 -18.24 27.90 4.50
N GLY A 145 -19.45 27.36 4.33
CA GLY A 145 -20.40 27.76 3.29
C GLY A 145 -20.10 27.20 1.91
N GLU A 146 -19.11 26.32 1.76
CA GLU A 146 -18.67 25.78 0.47
C GLU A 146 -19.00 24.29 0.35
N THR A 147 -19.84 23.94 -0.62
CA THR A 147 -20.16 22.55 -0.93
C THR A 147 -19.12 21.96 -1.88
N LEU A 148 -18.62 20.76 -1.58
CA LEU A 148 -17.64 20.09 -2.43
C LEU A 148 -18.31 19.66 -3.75
N ARG A 149 -17.83 20.20 -4.88
CA ARG A 149 -18.35 19.88 -6.22
C ARG A 149 -17.54 18.78 -6.87
N VAL A 150 -18.21 17.69 -7.18
CA VAL A 150 -17.59 16.48 -7.70
C VAL A 150 -18.24 16.06 -9.01
N LYS A 151 -17.43 15.79 -10.01
CA LYS A 151 -17.88 15.12 -11.23
C LYS A 151 -17.55 13.63 -11.20
N ILE A 152 -18.55 12.79 -11.45
CA ILE A 152 -18.39 11.34 -11.60
C ILE A 152 -18.54 10.97 -13.08
N VAL A 153 -17.55 10.24 -13.59
CA VAL A 153 -17.47 9.73 -14.97
C VAL A 153 -17.12 8.25 -14.97
N ASP A 154 -17.20 7.56 -16.12
CA ASP A 154 -16.84 6.14 -16.20
C ASP A 154 -16.12 5.79 -17.51
N SER A 155 -14.81 5.54 -17.41
CA SER A 155 -13.94 5.10 -18.50
C SER A 155 -14.15 3.63 -18.91
N GLN A 156 -14.80 2.83 -18.07
CA GLN A 156 -15.10 1.42 -18.27
C GLN A 156 -16.55 1.16 -18.70
N SER A 157 -17.34 2.21 -18.90
CA SER A 157 -18.73 2.09 -19.34
C SER A 157 -18.86 1.50 -20.75
N ASP A 158 -19.89 0.68 -20.93
CA ASP A 158 -20.32 0.20 -22.24
C ASP A 158 -21.03 1.30 -23.06
N ASP A 159 -21.45 2.41 -22.41
CA ASP A 159 -21.97 3.59 -23.11
C ASP A 159 -20.82 4.45 -23.63
N TYR A 160 -20.73 4.56 -24.97
CA TYR A 160 -19.73 5.38 -25.65
C TYR A 160 -19.73 6.85 -25.20
N ARG A 161 -20.87 7.39 -24.76
CA ARG A 161 -20.98 8.79 -24.30
C ARG A 161 -20.36 8.97 -22.93
N GLU A 162 -20.58 8.02 -22.02
CA GLU A 162 -19.95 8.04 -20.69
C GLU A 162 -18.43 7.90 -20.82
N LYS A 163 -17.98 6.97 -21.69
CA LYS A 163 -16.56 6.79 -21.98
C LYS A 163 -15.93 8.04 -22.60
N ALA A 164 -16.58 8.67 -23.57
CA ALA A 164 -16.11 9.91 -24.17
C ALA A 164 -16.06 11.08 -23.16
N GLN A 165 -16.93 11.09 -22.14
CA GLN A 165 -16.80 12.04 -21.03
C GLN A 165 -15.55 11.72 -20.21
N ALA A 166 -15.33 10.47 -19.81
CA ALA A 166 -14.12 10.09 -19.07
C ALA A 166 -12.83 10.50 -19.83
N ASP A 167 -12.78 10.27 -21.15
CA ASP A 167 -11.68 10.70 -22.01
C ASP A 167 -11.51 12.23 -22.01
N LYS A 168 -12.61 12.98 -22.15
CA LYS A 168 -12.62 14.46 -22.09
C LYS A 168 -12.02 14.97 -20.78
N TRP A 169 -12.33 14.31 -19.66
CA TRP A 169 -11.86 14.69 -18.33
C TRP A 169 -10.53 14.02 -17.94
N GLN A 170 -9.93 13.27 -18.87
CA GLN A 170 -8.65 12.58 -18.71
C GLN A 170 -8.61 11.71 -17.44
N THR A 171 -9.71 10.98 -17.18
CA THR A 171 -9.80 10.00 -16.09
C THR A 171 -9.49 8.58 -16.59
N GLY A 172 -9.44 7.62 -15.67
CA GLY A 172 -9.18 6.21 -15.98
C GLY A 172 -9.47 5.33 -14.76
N ASP A 173 -9.15 4.03 -14.85
CA ASP A 173 -9.40 3.08 -13.76
C ASP A 173 -8.76 3.54 -12.44
N CYS A 174 -9.60 3.96 -11.48
CA CYS A 174 -9.23 4.53 -10.19
C CYS A 174 -8.39 5.83 -10.27
N HIS A 175 -8.47 6.59 -11.37
CA HIS A 175 -7.78 7.86 -11.57
C HIS A 175 -8.77 9.04 -11.70
N GLY A 176 -8.41 10.17 -11.10
CA GLY A 176 -9.18 11.40 -11.17
C GLY A 176 -8.32 12.67 -11.18
N LYS A 177 -8.99 13.82 -11.26
CA LYS A 177 -8.40 15.16 -11.16
C LYS A 177 -8.88 15.86 -9.89
N ILE A 178 -8.06 16.77 -9.38
CA ILE A 178 -8.40 17.58 -8.21
C ILE A 178 -7.99 19.04 -8.41
N SER A 179 -8.73 19.98 -7.82
CA SER A 179 -8.32 21.38 -7.78
C SER A 179 -7.01 21.53 -7.03
N PRO A 180 -6.05 22.35 -7.52
CA PRO A 180 -4.81 22.58 -6.80
C PRO A 180 -5.02 23.15 -5.39
N ALA A 181 -6.07 23.96 -5.21
CA ALA A 181 -6.43 24.51 -3.90
C ALA A 181 -6.84 23.41 -2.91
N LEU A 182 -7.76 22.51 -3.29
CA LEU A 182 -8.16 21.40 -2.42
C LEU A 182 -7.00 20.41 -2.21
N ALA A 183 -6.20 20.13 -3.24
CA ALA A 183 -4.99 19.32 -3.10
C ALA A 183 -4.06 19.89 -2.02
N GLN A 184 -3.78 21.20 -2.06
CA GLN A 184 -2.93 21.86 -1.06
C GLN A 184 -3.53 21.76 0.35
N GLN A 185 -4.85 21.92 0.49
CA GLN A 185 -5.52 21.75 1.79
C GLN A 185 -5.36 20.34 2.36
N LEU A 186 -5.18 19.33 1.52
CA LEU A 186 -4.98 17.92 1.88
C LEU A 186 -3.48 17.55 2.00
N GLY A 187 -2.58 18.53 2.06
CA GLY A 187 -1.13 18.28 2.09
C GLY A 187 -0.57 17.75 0.76
N GLY A 188 -1.32 17.92 -0.34
CA GLY A 188 -0.92 17.62 -1.70
C GLY A 188 -0.08 18.74 -2.31
N ASN A 189 0.75 18.37 -3.28
CA ASN A 189 1.56 19.31 -4.06
C ASN A 189 0.95 19.52 -5.44
N TYR A 190 0.90 20.77 -5.93
CA TYR A 190 0.27 21.12 -7.21
C TYR A 190 0.83 20.36 -8.43
N ASN A 191 2.05 19.82 -8.34
CA ASN A 191 2.72 19.08 -9.40
C ASN A 191 3.00 17.62 -9.02
N ARG A 192 2.23 17.04 -8.11
CA ARG A 192 2.35 15.62 -7.75
C ARG A 192 0.98 14.98 -7.64
N PRO A 193 0.73 13.87 -8.33
CA PRO A 193 -0.42 13.06 -8.01
C PRO A 193 -0.26 12.47 -6.61
N PHE A 194 -1.37 12.08 -6.00
CA PHE A 194 -1.36 11.41 -4.71
C PHE A 194 -2.46 10.36 -4.61
N GLN A 195 -2.23 9.34 -3.78
CA GLN A 195 -3.25 8.35 -3.50
C GLN A 195 -4.28 8.94 -2.53
N PHE A 196 -5.56 8.86 -2.86
CA PHE A 196 -6.62 9.43 -2.03
C PHE A 196 -7.49 8.38 -1.34
N ARG A 197 -8.19 8.84 -0.31
CA ARG A 197 -9.30 8.17 0.36
C ARG A 197 -10.46 9.14 0.40
N PHE A 198 -11.67 8.66 0.14
CA PHE A 198 -12.89 9.46 0.17
C PHE A 198 -13.96 8.68 0.93
N ALA A 199 -14.74 9.36 1.78
CA ALA A 199 -15.97 8.80 2.34
C ALA A 199 -17.16 9.75 2.15
N TRP A 200 -18.30 9.17 1.81
CA TRP A 200 -19.61 9.80 1.78
C TRP A 200 -20.60 8.97 2.59
N MET A 201 -21.40 9.64 3.41
CA MET A 201 -22.51 9.02 4.13
C MET A 201 -23.82 9.59 3.60
N GLN A 202 -24.77 8.72 3.25
CA GLN A 202 -26.11 9.12 2.78
C GLN A 202 -26.82 10.06 3.76
N GLU A 203 -26.56 9.93 5.06
CA GLU A 203 -27.14 10.79 6.10
C GLU A 203 -26.68 12.26 6.05
N TRP A 204 -25.69 12.58 5.21
CA TRP A 204 -25.23 13.95 4.96
C TRP A 204 -25.92 14.62 3.77
N GLU A 205 -26.89 13.95 3.14
CA GLU A 205 -27.74 14.50 2.09
C GLU A 205 -28.45 15.78 2.55
N GLN A 206 -28.62 16.72 1.62
CA GLN A 206 -29.41 17.94 1.80
C GLN A 206 -30.36 18.08 0.60
N GLU A 207 -31.59 18.53 0.85
CA GLU A 207 -32.67 18.55 -0.17
C GLU A 207 -32.30 19.34 -1.44
N ASP A 208 -31.47 20.38 -1.32
CA ASP A 208 -31.08 21.26 -2.43
C ASP A 208 -29.84 20.77 -3.20
N CYS A 209 -29.18 19.68 -2.77
CA CYS A 209 -27.97 19.18 -3.37
C CYS A 209 -28.20 17.85 -4.09
N ARG A 210 -27.60 17.69 -5.28
CA ARG A 210 -27.56 16.39 -5.93
C ARG A 210 -26.48 15.52 -5.29
N THR A 211 -26.88 14.59 -4.44
CA THR A 211 -25.98 13.63 -3.77
C THR A 211 -26.22 12.18 -4.23
N PRO A 212 -25.25 11.27 -4.02
CA PRO A 212 -25.47 9.84 -4.26
C PRO A 212 -26.47 9.21 -3.29
N GLU A 213 -27.29 8.28 -3.79
CA GLU A 213 -28.38 7.63 -3.02
C GLU A 213 -27.89 6.63 -1.96
N ILE A 214 -26.58 6.41 -1.87
CA ILE A 214 -25.97 5.42 -1.00
C ILE A 214 -24.62 5.90 -0.46
N SER A 215 -24.32 5.54 0.79
CA SER A 215 -22.99 5.72 1.39
C SER A 215 -21.94 4.89 0.63
N PHE A 216 -20.73 5.43 0.50
CA PHE A 216 -19.63 4.70 -0.15
C PHE A 216 -18.26 5.15 0.37
N LEU A 217 -17.25 4.32 0.09
CA LEU A 217 -15.84 4.72 0.18
C LEU A 217 -15.28 4.84 -1.23
N ALA A 218 -14.30 5.70 -1.44
CA ALA A 218 -13.55 5.74 -2.68
C ALA A 218 -12.05 5.75 -2.43
N LYS A 219 -11.32 5.18 -3.38
CA LYS A 219 -9.86 5.17 -3.40
C LYS A 219 -9.38 5.30 -4.84
N GLY A 220 -8.21 5.88 -5.01
CA GLY A 220 -7.60 6.02 -6.31
C GLY A 220 -6.40 6.94 -6.26
N THR A 221 -6.04 7.51 -7.41
CA THR A 221 -5.10 8.64 -7.50
C THR A 221 -5.80 9.90 -7.98
N LEU A 222 -5.40 11.05 -7.42
CA LEU A 222 -5.83 12.37 -7.90
C LEU A 222 -4.61 13.13 -8.41
N LEU A 223 -4.73 13.67 -9.62
CA LEU A 223 -3.74 14.57 -10.23
C LEU A 223 -4.25 16.02 -10.15
N PRO A 224 -3.50 16.95 -9.52
CA PRO A 224 -3.91 18.34 -9.48
C PRO A 224 -3.89 18.98 -10.87
N ASP A 225 -5.02 19.55 -11.31
CA ASP A 225 -5.15 20.16 -12.64
C ASP A 225 -6.24 21.25 -12.63
N ALA A 226 -5.86 22.52 -12.62
CA ALA A 226 -6.80 23.64 -12.57
C ALA A 226 -7.70 23.75 -13.81
N ASN A 227 -7.15 23.44 -14.99
CA ASN A 227 -7.86 23.60 -16.27
C ASN A 227 -9.05 22.64 -16.37
N LEU A 228 -8.91 21.45 -15.79
CA LEU A 228 -9.97 20.45 -15.73
C LEU A 228 -10.85 20.58 -14.49
N THR A 229 -10.47 21.35 -13.47
CA THR A 229 -11.21 21.42 -12.21
C THR A 229 -11.72 22.82 -11.92
N SER A 230 -10.92 23.65 -11.24
CA SER A 230 -11.33 24.98 -10.77
C SER A 230 -11.85 25.88 -11.89
N ASP A 231 -11.21 25.86 -13.07
CA ASP A 231 -11.60 26.68 -14.22
C ASP A 231 -12.96 26.27 -14.82
N LEU A 232 -13.40 25.05 -14.49
CA LEU A 232 -14.67 24.47 -14.93
C LEU A 232 -15.66 24.28 -13.78
N GLY A 233 -15.35 24.78 -12.59
CA GLY A 233 -16.24 24.78 -11.42
C GLY A 233 -16.31 23.46 -10.65
N TYR A 234 -15.29 22.59 -10.75
CA TYR A 234 -15.21 21.35 -9.98
C TYR A 234 -14.03 21.36 -9.00
N ASP A 235 -14.19 20.67 -7.88
CA ASP A 235 -13.12 20.42 -6.93
C ASP A 235 -12.46 19.07 -7.17
N ILE A 236 -13.26 18.06 -7.52
CA ILE A 236 -12.80 16.71 -7.85
C ILE A 236 -13.52 16.22 -9.10
N ILE A 237 -12.79 15.53 -9.96
CA ILE A 237 -13.34 14.67 -11.00
C ILE A 237 -12.85 13.26 -10.71
N MET A 238 -13.75 12.30 -10.54
CA MET A 238 -13.38 10.93 -10.27
C MET A 238 -14.05 9.95 -11.25
N ASP A 239 -13.29 8.92 -11.61
CA ASP A 239 -13.85 7.77 -12.29
C ASP A 239 -14.63 6.89 -11.32
N ARG A 240 -15.79 6.39 -11.74
CA ARG A 240 -16.71 5.52 -10.98
C ARG A 240 -16.02 4.25 -10.50
N SER A 241 -15.01 3.74 -11.21
CA SER A 241 -14.17 2.64 -10.76
C SER A 241 -13.47 2.91 -9.42
N SER A 242 -13.27 4.17 -9.01
CA SER A 242 -12.70 4.56 -7.70
C SER A 242 -13.61 4.19 -6.53
N ILE A 243 -14.92 4.06 -6.76
CA ILE A 243 -15.93 3.81 -5.75
C ILE A 243 -15.88 2.35 -5.29
N LYS A 244 -15.92 2.16 -3.96
CA LYS A 244 -15.85 0.88 -3.25
C LYS A 244 -16.98 0.83 -2.22
N GLY A 245 -17.35 -0.39 -1.85
CA GLY A 245 -18.41 -0.67 -0.90
C GLY A 245 -19.79 -0.88 -1.53
N VAL A 246 -19.99 -0.35 -2.74
CA VAL A 246 -21.13 -0.64 -3.61
C VAL A 246 -20.78 -1.80 -4.57
N THR A 247 -21.76 -2.64 -4.93
CA THR A 247 -21.61 -3.76 -5.89
C THR A 247 -21.47 -3.19 -7.30
N LYS A 248 -20.72 -3.87 -8.18
CA LYS A 248 -20.53 -3.38 -9.56
C LYS A 248 -21.85 -3.31 -10.32
N GLU A 249 -22.73 -4.28 -10.08
CA GLU A 249 -24.01 -4.43 -10.78
C GLU A 249 -25.00 -3.32 -10.46
N GLN A 250 -24.91 -2.72 -9.26
CA GLN A 250 -25.81 -1.65 -8.81
C GLN A 250 -25.16 -0.27 -8.87
N LEU A 251 -23.87 -0.19 -9.23
CA LEU A 251 -23.11 1.05 -9.15
C LEU A 251 -23.65 2.11 -10.10
N ALA A 252 -23.99 1.75 -11.33
CA ALA A 252 -24.52 2.70 -12.31
C ALA A 252 -25.93 3.21 -11.98
N GLU A 253 -26.74 2.41 -11.28
CA GLU A 253 -28.07 2.78 -10.82
C GLU A 253 -28.01 3.71 -9.60
N LEU A 254 -27.23 3.34 -8.58
CA LEU A 254 -27.16 4.08 -7.32
C LEU A 254 -26.25 5.31 -7.38
N ILE A 255 -25.25 5.28 -8.27
CA ILE A 255 -24.27 6.34 -8.46
C ILE A 255 -24.04 6.53 -9.98
N PRO A 256 -25.04 7.09 -10.69
CA PRO A 256 -24.91 7.38 -12.12
C PRO A 256 -23.81 8.42 -12.39
N CYS A 257 -23.29 8.45 -13.62
CA CYS A 257 -22.38 9.53 -14.01
C CYS A 257 -23.10 10.88 -13.94
N GLY A 258 -22.40 11.93 -13.52
CA GLY A 258 -23.01 13.23 -13.34
C GLY A 258 -22.22 14.18 -12.46
N ASP A 259 -22.84 15.33 -12.22
CA ASP A 259 -22.34 16.38 -11.34
C ASP A 259 -23.02 16.23 -9.99
N TYR A 260 -22.23 16.29 -8.93
CA TYR A 260 -22.64 16.06 -7.56
C TYR A 260 -22.13 17.16 -6.65
N GLU A 261 -22.92 17.43 -5.63
CA GLU A 261 -22.63 18.39 -4.59
C GLU A 261 -22.64 17.65 -3.26
N PHE A 262 -21.53 17.67 -2.54
CA PHE A 262 -21.34 16.95 -1.28
C PHE A 262 -21.28 17.96 -0.13
N PRO A 263 -22.39 18.22 0.58
CA PRO A 263 -22.42 19.19 1.69
C PRO A 263 -21.50 18.81 2.82
N LYS A 264 -21.33 17.49 3.03
CA LYS A 264 -20.25 16.94 3.83
C LYS A 264 -19.51 15.86 3.08
N ALA A 265 -18.20 15.78 3.24
CA ALA A 265 -17.41 14.68 2.73
C ALA A 265 -16.11 14.57 3.51
N ILE A 266 -15.52 13.38 3.54
CA ILE A 266 -14.16 13.22 4.06
C ILE A 266 -13.26 12.89 2.89
N VAL A 267 -12.20 13.67 2.73
CA VAL A 267 -11.14 13.40 1.74
C VAL A 267 -9.80 13.35 2.46
N GLY A 268 -8.99 12.35 2.11
CA GLY A 268 -7.68 12.13 2.70
C GLY A 268 -6.62 11.82 1.67
N ASN A 269 -5.43 12.37 1.88
CA ASN A 269 -4.23 12.11 1.11
C ASN A 269 -3.38 11.04 1.81
N ARG A 270 -3.38 9.84 1.24
CA ARG A 270 -2.64 8.67 1.73
C ARG A 270 -1.14 8.80 1.50
N GLY A 271 -0.72 9.54 0.49
CA GLY A 271 0.69 9.74 0.15
C GLY A 271 0.87 10.38 -1.22
N ASN A 272 1.69 11.43 -1.26
CA ASN A 272 2.15 12.07 -2.49
C ASN A 272 3.06 11.13 -3.30
N ALA A 273 2.95 11.20 -4.62
CA ALA A 273 3.78 10.44 -5.55
C ALA A 273 5.26 10.78 -5.37
N LYS A 274 6.08 9.73 -5.27
CA LYS A 274 7.51 9.80 -5.00
C LYS A 274 8.21 8.78 -5.90
N VAL A 275 9.40 9.16 -6.40
CA VAL A 275 10.30 8.18 -6.97
C VAL A 275 10.95 7.45 -5.81
N THR A 276 10.81 6.12 -5.78
CA THR A 276 11.43 5.30 -4.74
C THR A 276 12.42 4.33 -5.34
N GLU A 277 13.35 3.87 -4.51
CA GLU A 277 14.26 2.81 -4.87
C GLU A 277 13.63 1.47 -4.50
N TYR A 278 13.62 0.54 -5.46
CA TYR A 278 13.07 -0.80 -5.31
C TYR A 278 14.20 -1.82 -5.38
N GLU A 279 14.28 -2.70 -4.40
CA GLU A 279 15.30 -3.73 -4.36
C GLU A 279 15.01 -4.82 -5.41
N ASN A 280 16.05 -5.33 -6.06
CA ASN A 280 15.89 -6.45 -6.99
C ASN A 280 15.35 -7.70 -6.25
N SER A 281 14.62 -8.52 -6.99
CA SER A 281 13.95 -9.72 -6.50
C SER A 281 14.17 -10.87 -7.46
N TRP A 282 14.30 -12.09 -6.94
CA TRP A 282 14.38 -13.30 -7.73
C TRP A 282 13.24 -13.42 -8.76
N GLN A 283 12.04 -12.91 -8.45
CA GLN A 283 10.89 -12.89 -9.37
C GLN A 283 11.19 -12.17 -10.69
N PHE A 284 12.13 -11.22 -10.70
CA PHE A 284 12.60 -10.55 -11.91
C PHE A 284 13.68 -11.39 -12.61
N SER A 285 14.66 -11.86 -11.85
CA SER A 285 15.84 -12.55 -12.39
C SER A 285 15.55 -13.91 -13.02
N ILE A 286 14.51 -14.64 -12.58
CA ILE A 286 14.20 -16.00 -13.10
C ILE A 286 13.85 -16.06 -14.60
N TRP A 287 13.55 -14.92 -15.23
CA TRP A 287 13.10 -14.88 -16.63
C TRP A 287 14.23 -14.72 -17.66
N TYR A 288 15.48 -14.64 -17.21
CA TYR A 288 16.63 -14.29 -18.02
C TYR A 288 17.69 -15.37 -18.00
N SER A 289 18.52 -15.42 -19.05
CA SER A 289 19.60 -16.40 -19.13
C SER A 289 20.63 -16.22 -18.03
N GLU A 290 21.28 -17.31 -17.63
CA GLU A 290 22.42 -17.25 -16.70
C GLU A 290 23.53 -16.31 -17.18
N ALA A 291 23.73 -16.20 -18.49
CA ALA A 291 24.72 -15.30 -19.07
C ALA A 291 24.34 -13.83 -18.82
N ALA A 292 23.09 -13.44 -19.06
CA ALA A 292 22.61 -12.09 -18.81
C ALA A 292 22.63 -11.75 -17.31
N ILE A 293 22.18 -12.67 -16.45
CA ILE A 293 22.24 -12.53 -14.99
C ILE A 293 23.68 -12.42 -14.50
N GLY A 294 24.59 -13.24 -15.04
CA GLY A 294 26.01 -13.23 -14.71
C GLY A 294 26.67 -11.89 -15.02
N ALA A 295 26.36 -11.33 -16.19
CA ALA A 295 26.91 -10.05 -16.62
C ALA A 295 26.31 -8.86 -15.86
N ASP A 296 24.98 -8.78 -15.78
CA ASP A 296 24.30 -7.56 -15.30
C ASP A 296 24.05 -7.53 -13.78
N ILE A 297 23.89 -8.69 -13.14
CA ILE A 297 23.57 -8.78 -11.71
C ILE A 297 24.74 -9.34 -10.91
N ALA A 298 25.28 -10.49 -11.30
CA ALA A 298 26.31 -11.17 -10.50
C ALA A 298 27.62 -10.36 -10.45
N THR A 299 28.01 -9.72 -11.55
CA THR A 299 29.25 -8.93 -11.60
C THR A 299 29.23 -7.72 -10.65
N PRO A 300 28.23 -6.83 -10.68
CA PRO A 300 28.07 -5.78 -9.67
C PRO A 300 27.95 -6.33 -8.24
N THR A 301 27.26 -7.46 -8.06
CA THR A 301 27.10 -8.11 -6.75
C THR A 301 28.44 -8.59 -6.19
N LYS A 302 29.32 -9.18 -7.01
CA LYS A 302 30.68 -9.56 -6.61
C LYS A 302 31.54 -8.35 -6.24
N ALA A 303 31.40 -7.24 -6.96
CA ALA A 303 32.12 -6.02 -6.65
C ALA A 303 31.70 -5.43 -5.28
N GLU A 304 30.39 -5.38 -5.00
CA GLU A 304 29.90 -4.93 -3.69
C GLU A 304 30.25 -5.93 -2.58
N ALA A 305 30.25 -7.23 -2.87
CA ALA A 305 30.69 -8.27 -1.92
C ALA A 305 32.17 -8.09 -1.54
N GLN A 306 33.05 -7.83 -2.50
CA GLN A 306 34.46 -7.57 -2.23
C GLN A 306 34.62 -6.33 -1.34
N LYS A 307 33.89 -5.25 -1.64
CA LYS A 307 33.87 -4.04 -0.81
C LYS A 307 33.38 -4.31 0.62
N LEU A 308 32.33 -5.12 0.80
CA LEU A 308 31.88 -5.51 2.14
C LEU A 308 32.93 -6.35 2.88
N ALA A 309 33.64 -7.24 2.18
CA ALA A 309 34.73 -8.03 2.76
C ALA A 309 35.91 -7.15 3.19
N ASP A 310 36.28 -6.17 2.38
CA ASP A 310 37.34 -5.21 2.71
C ASP A 310 36.96 -4.36 3.92
N LEU A 311 35.72 -3.88 3.98
CA LEU A 311 35.17 -3.14 5.13
C LEU A 311 35.16 -3.99 6.40
N GLN A 312 34.82 -5.27 6.31
CA GLN A 312 34.83 -6.21 7.44
C GLN A 312 36.22 -6.32 8.10
N ASN A 313 37.28 -6.21 7.31
CA ASN A 313 38.66 -6.28 7.79
C ASN A 313 39.16 -4.96 8.40
N ASN A 314 38.38 -3.87 8.33
CA ASN A 314 38.75 -2.56 8.86
C ASN A 314 37.60 -1.90 9.64
N ARG A 315 37.61 -2.06 10.97
CA ARG A 315 36.55 -1.54 11.85
C ARG A 315 36.33 -0.04 11.73
N LEU A 316 37.39 0.74 11.56
CA LEU A 316 37.27 2.20 11.43
C LEU A 316 36.60 2.59 10.11
N GLN A 317 36.93 1.90 9.01
CA GLN A 317 36.26 2.11 7.73
C GLN A 317 34.82 1.60 7.74
N LEU A 318 34.54 0.46 8.37
CA LEU A 318 33.19 -0.05 8.55
C LEU A 318 32.33 0.94 9.33
N ALA A 319 32.83 1.50 10.43
CA ALA A 319 32.12 2.52 11.21
C ALA A 319 31.77 3.74 10.36
N LYS A 320 32.73 4.27 9.59
CA LYS A 320 32.51 5.39 8.66
C LYS A 320 31.47 5.05 7.60
N TYR A 321 31.59 3.88 6.98
CA TYR A 321 30.64 3.39 5.99
C TYR A 321 29.22 3.29 6.56
N LEU A 322 29.03 2.72 7.76
CA LEU A 322 27.70 2.61 8.37
C LEU A 322 27.09 4.00 8.64
N VAL A 323 27.89 4.96 9.10
CA VAL A 323 27.46 6.36 9.28
C VAL A 323 27.07 6.96 7.93
N GLU A 324 27.88 6.81 6.89
CA GLU A 324 27.58 7.32 5.54
C GLU A 324 26.31 6.70 4.95
N GLN A 325 26.08 5.41 5.15
CA GLN A 325 24.87 4.74 4.68
C GLN A 325 23.63 5.23 5.43
N TYR A 326 23.74 5.42 6.74
CA TYR A 326 22.69 6.03 7.55
C TYR A 326 22.40 7.46 7.08
N ASP A 327 23.44 8.27 6.87
CA ASP A 327 23.32 9.66 6.43
C ASP A 327 22.73 9.75 5.01
N LYS A 328 23.10 8.85 4.09
CA LYS A 328 22.49 8.75 2.77
C LYS A 328 21.01 8.40 2.84
N LYS A 329 20.64 7.42 3.68
CA LYS A 329 19.24 7.05 3.90
C LYS A 329 18.47 8.21 4.51
N ALA A 330 19.03 8.88 5.52
CA ALA A 330 18.43 10.04 6.17
C ALA A 330 18.30 11.24 5.22
N ALA A 331 19.29 11.50 4.35
CA ALA A 331 19.24 12.56 3.35
C ALA A 331 18.23 12.24 2.24
N PHE A 332 18.16 10.99 1.80
CA PHE A 332 17.12 10.54 0.86
C PHE A 332 15.73 10.71 1.50
N GLN A 333 15.52 10.22 2.72
CA GLN A 333 14.30 10.45 3.49
C GLN A 333 14.03 11.95 3.65
N SER A 334 15.02 12.77 3.99
CA SER A 334 14.88 14.23 4.14
C SER A 334 14.49 14.92 2.84
N SER A 335 15.04 14.50 1.69
CA SER A 335 14.64 14.97 0.36
C SER A 335 13.23 14.51 -0.03
N LEU A 336 12.74 13.43 0.59
CA LEU A 336 11.34 13.01 0.53
C LEU A 336 10.45 13.74 1.57
N HIS A 337 11.05 14.39 2.58
CA HIS A 337 10.41 15.05 3.72
C HIS A 337 10.49 16.59 3.68
N GLU A 338 11.16 17.22 2.70
CA GLU A 338 11.07 18.68 2.50
C GLU A 338 9.60 19.17 2.36
N ASP A 339 8.63 18.26 2.11
CA ASP A 339 7.18 18.54 2.13
C ASP A 339 6.31 17.58 2.98
N SER A 340 6.81 16.89 4.03
CA SER A 340 5.90 16.11 4.90
C SER A 340 6.49 15.67 6.24
N SER A 341 5.79 16.01 7.33
CA SER A 341 5.99 15.51 8.69
C SER A 341 5.25 14.19 8.97
N GLY A 342 6.01 13.16 9.40
CA GLY A 342 5.59 12.07 10.30
C GLY A 342 4.84 10.87 9.69
N LEU A 343 5.02 9.61 10.09
CA LEU A 343 6.04 8.86 10.86
C LEU A 343 5.85 7.38 10.49
N GLU A 344 6.92 6.61 10.64
CA GLU A 344 7.06 5.19 10.34
C GLU A 344 6.50 4.30 11.49
N ASP A 345 6.31 3.00 11.26
CA ASP A 345 5.78 2.04 12.24
C ASP A 345 6.56 2.07 13.59
N GLU A 346 5.86 2.05 14.73
CA GLU A 346 6.46 2.20 16.08
C GLU A 346 7.49 1.11 16.44
N ALA A 347 7.42 -0.08 15.83
CA ALA A 347 8.43 -1.12 15.97
C ALA A 347 9.75 -0.75 15.27
N ASP A 348 9.67 -0.04 14.14
CA ASP A 348 10.81 0.54 13.44
C ASP A 348 11.29 1.82 14.13
N GLU A 349 10.44 2.61 14.78
CA GLU A 349 10.88 3.80 15.54
C GLU A 349 11.83 3.45 16.69
N LYS A 350 11.56 2.39 17.47
CA LYS A 350 12.43 2.00 18.59
C LYS A 350 13.76 1.42 18.11
N ALA A 351 13.72 0.67 17.00
CA ALA A 351 14.92 0.18 16.32
C ALA A 351 15.73 1.33 15.72
N GLN A 352 15.10 2.29 15.05
CA GLN A 352 15.72 3.48 14.48
C GLN A 352 16.24 4.47 15.52
N ARG A 353 15.55 4.68 16.65
CA ARG A 353 16.03 5.54 17.75
C ARG A 353 17.27 4.94 18.41
N ASN A 354 17.33 3.62 18.57
CA ASN A 354 18.53 2.94 19.06
C ASN A 354 19.65 2.93 18.01
N GLU A 355 19.33 2.69 16.74
CA GLU A 355 20.25 2.78 15.60
C GLU A 355 20.84 4.19 15.50
N SER A 356 20.02 5.24 15.61
CA SER A 356 20.45 6.65 15.59
C SER A 356 21.45 6.98 16.71
N ARG A 357 21.27 6.43 17.91
CA ARG A 357 22.21 6.62 19.03
C ARG A 357 23.54 5.92 18.79
N LEU A 358 23.53 4.68 18.30
CA LEU A 358 24.75 3.92 18.00
C LEU A 358 25.49 4.51 16.80
N ILE A 359 24.77 4.94 15.76
CA ILE A 359 25.32 5.70 14.64
C ILE A 359 25.94 7.02 15.12
N SER A 360 25.31 7.72 16.08
CA SER A 360 25.89 8.93 16.67
C SER A 360 27.18 8.66 17.43
N ILE A 361 27.29 7.52 18.12
CA ILE A 361 28.54 7.07 18.75
C ILE A 361 29.62 6.85 17.68
N LEU A 362 29.32 6.07 16.63
CA LEU A 362 30.26 5.83 15.51
C LEU A 362 30.69 7.13 14.82
N ARG A 363 29.75 8.08 14.65
CA ARG A 363 30.01 9.38 14.02
C ARG A 363 30.99 10.23 14.82
N ASN A 364 30.92 10.18 16.15
CA ASN A 364 31.76 10.97 17.04
C ASN A 364 33.06 10.27 17.46
N ASP A 365 33.15 8.95 17.35
CA ASP A 365 34.36 8.18 17.63
C ASP A 365 35.39 8.29 16.51
N LYS A 366 35.98 9.48 16.35
CA LYS A 366 36.93 9.79 15.26
C LYS A 366 38.23 8.98 15.34
N LEU A 367 38.61 8.56 16.55
CA LEU A 367 39.85 7.84 16.82
C LEU A 367 39.66 6.33 16.96
N GLY A 368 38.41 5.84 16.90
CA GLY A 368 38.08 4.42 17.00
C GLY A 368 38.21 3.81 18.40
N GLN A 369 38.16 4.64 19.45
CA GLN A 369 38.37 4.21 20.84
C GLN A 369 37.22 3.37 21.39
N LEU A 370 36.02 3.50 20.80
CA LEU A 370 34.81 2.80 21.23
C LEU A 370 34.49 1.60 20.34
N LEU A 371 35.27 1.35 19.27
CA LEU A 371 35.04 0.26 18.32
C LEU A 371 35.27 -1.14 18.91
N ASP A 372 35.91 -1.23 20.07
CA ASP A 372 36.11 -2.49 20.80
C ASP A 372 35.08 -2.69 21.91
N PHE A 373 34.19 -1.72 22.13
CA PHE A 373 33.16 -1.85 23.15
C PHE A 373 32.11 -2.88 22.70
N PRO A 374 31.75 -3.88 23.51
CA PRO A 374 30.92 -5.02 23.07
C PRO A 374 29.64 -4.60 22.35
N LYS A 375 28.92 -3.61 22.91
CA LYS A 375 27.67 -3.12 22.32
C LYS A 375 27.85 -2.46 20.93
N VAL A 376 28.99 -1.82 20.69
CA VAL A 376 29.31 -1.20 19.38
C VAL A 376 29.71 -2.28 18.38
N VAL A 377 30.49 -3.27 18.83
CA VAL A 377 30.86 -4.43 18.02
C VAL A 377 29.62 -5.19 17.57
N ASP A 378 28.72 -5.54 18.49
CA ASP A 378 27.49 -6.28 18.20
C ASP A 378 26.64 -5.54 17.15
N PHE A 379 26.45 -4.23 17.35
CA PHE A 379 25.73 -3.39 16.39
C PHE A 379 26.37 -3.39 15.00
N MET A 380 27.69 -3.19 14.91
CA MET A 380 28.39 -3.18 13.62
C MET A 380 28.30 -4.55 12.93
N GLN A 381 28.38 -5.65 13.68
CA GLN A 381 28.22 -7.00 13.16
C GLN A 381 26.81 -7.26 12.64
N GLU A 382 25.77 -6.86 13.38
CA GLU A 382 24.37 -6.98 12.96
C GLU A 382 24.10 -6.21 11.66
N GLN A 383 24.59 -4.97 11.57
CA GLN A 383 24.43 -4.13 10.38
C GLN A 383 25.16 -4.71 9.16
N LEU A 384 26.39 -5.20 9.36
CA LEU A 384 27.16 -5.84 8.30
C LEU A 384 26.51 -7.16 7.85
N ALA A 385 26.03 -7.98 8.79
CA ALA A 385 25.34 -9.23 8.50
C ALA A 385 24.04 -8.98 7.71
N LYS A 386 23.28 -7.94 8.06
CA LYS A 386 22.10 -7.51 7.30
C LYS A 386 22.47 -7.17 5.85
N LYS A 387 23.52 -6.38 5.64
CA LYS A 387 23.99 -6.01 4.29
C LYS A 387 24.46 -7.21 3.48
N TRP A 388 25.21 -8.13 4.06
CA TRP A 388 25.59 -9.39 3.40
C TRP A 388 24.37 -10.22 3.00
N LYS A 389 23.38 -10.34 3.90
CA LYS A 389 22.14 -11.06 3.63
C LYS A 389 21.33 -10.41 2.51
N ASP A 390 21.17 -9.08 2.55
CA ASP A 390 20.46 -8.34 1.51
C ASP A 390 21.16 -8.49 0.16
N LEU A 391 22.49 -8.34 0.12
CA LEU A 391 23.28 -8.53 -1.09
C LEU A 391 23.16 -9.94 -1.67
N ALA A 392 23.16 -10.97 -0.82
CA ALA A 392 23.05 -12.37 -1.25
C ALA A 392 21.67 -12.71 -1.84
N ILE A 393 20.60 -12.09 -1.33
CA ILE A 393 19.22 -12.39 -1.74
C ILE A 393 18.77 -11.49 -2.91
N LYS A 394 19.15 -10.21 -2.88
CA LYS A 394 18.64 -9.17 -3.79
C LYS A 394 19.67 -8.82 -4.87
N GLY A 395 20.95 -9.03 -4.61
CA GLY A 395 22.03 -8.53 -5.47
C GLY A 395 22.29 -7.04 -5.26
N ALA A 396 23.26 -6.48 -5.98
CA ALA A 396 23.66 -5.08 -5.87
C ALA A 396 22.81 -4.10 -6.73
N ILE A 397 21.91 -4.63 -7.56
CA ILE A 397 21.09 -3.81 -8.45
C ILE A 397 19.85 -3.32 -7.72
N HIS A 398 19.61 -2.02 -7.86
CA HIS A 398 18.44 -1.33 -7.35
C HIS A 398 17.70 -0.67 -8.51
N HIS A 399 16.38 -0.78 -8.50
CA HIS A 399 15.50 -0.23 -9.53
C HIS A 399 14.88 1.08 -9.07
N GLY A 400 14.49 1.95 -10.00
CA GLY A 400 13.60 3.06 -9.67
C GLY A 400 12.16 2.58 -9.72
N SER A 401 11.26 3.23 -8.98
CA SER A 401 9.82 3.10 -9.17
C SER A 401 9.14 4.46 -9.13
N ALA A 402 8.00 4.56 -9.81
CA ALA A 402 7.18 5.75 -9.83
C ALA A 402 5.69 5.38 -9.90
N MET A 403 4.83 6.22 -9.35
CA MET A 403 3.38 6.02 -9.38
C MET A 403 2.87 6.03 -10.82
N ALA A 404 2.13 5.00 -11.22
CA ALA A 404 1.53 4.91 -12.55
C ALA A 404 0.39 5.91 -12.66
N GLN A 405 0.29 6.61 -13.79
CA GLN A 405 -0.81 7.49 -14.16
C GLN A 405 -1.24 7.19 -15.60
N PRO A 406 -2.54 7.25 -15.93
CA PRO A 406 -3.01 6.95 -17.28
C PRO A 406 -2.70 8.10 -18.25
N CYS A 407 -2.39 7.78 -19.51
CA CYS A 407 -2.36 8.73 -20.62
C CYS A 407 -2.59 7.98 -21.94
N GLU A 408 -3.82 8.09 -22.48
CA GLU A 408 -4.25 7.36 -23.67
C GLU A 408 -3.65 7.92 -24.98
N ASP A 409 -3.24 9.19 -24.97
CA ASP A 409 -2.67 9.89 -26.13
C ASP A 409 -1.19 9.56 -26.39
N LEU A 410 -0.60 8.64 -25.62
CA LEU A 410 0.75 8.18 -25.87
C LEU A 410 0.80 7.19 -27.03
N ARG A 411 1.91 7.21 -27.77
CA ARG A 411 2.19 6.19 -28.78
C ARG A 411 2.42 4.84 -28.09
N PRO A 412 1.93 3.73 -28.65
CA PRO A 412 2.24 2.41 -28.12
C PRO A 412 3.75 2.23 -27.95
N GLY A 413 4.15 1.69 -26.79
CA GLY A 413 5.53 1.40 -26.45
C GLY A 413 6.36 2.62 -26.03
N THR A 414 5.72 3.75 -25.80
CA THR A 414 6.35 4.90 -25.14
C THR A 414 5.72 5.19 -23.79
N ILE A 415 6.48 5.84 -22.92
CA ILE A 415 6.01 6.37 -21.64
C ILE A 415 6.47 7.81 -21.47
N VAL A 416 5.81 8.57 -20.60
CA VAL A 416 6.35 9.85 -20.10
C VAL A 416 6.82 9.63 -18.68
N ALA A 417 8.12 9.82 -18.46
CA ALA A 417 8.77 9.66 -17.17
C ALA A 417 9.57 10.95 -16.89
N PRO A 418 8.99 11.94 -16.20
CA PRO A 418 9.59 13.28 -16.04
C PRO A 418 10.96 13.26 -15.36
N HIS A 419 11.22 12.25 -14.53
CA HIS A 419 12.47 12.04 -13.82
C HIS A 419 13.58 11.38 -14.66
N LEU A 420 13.28 10.98 -15.90
CA LEU A 420 14.22 10.34 -16.83
C LEU A 420 14.45 11.21 -18.07
N LYS A 421 15.59 11.01 -18.74
CA LYS A 421 15.91 11.76 -19.97
C LYS A 421 15.07 11.24 -21.13
N ASN A 422 14.57 12.15 -21.96
CA ASN A 422 13.90 11.79 -23.22
C ASN A 422 14.80 10.91 -24.11
N GLY A 423 14.21 9.89 -24.73
CA GLY A 423 14.90 8.90 -25.55
C GLY A 423 15.58 7.77 -24.75
N THR A 424 15.46 7.77 -23.42
CA THR A 424 15.98 6.67 -22.61
C THR A 424 15.13 5.42 -22.83
N GLU A 425 15.76 4.33 -23.24
CA GLU A 425 15.15 2.99 -23.17
C GLU A 425 15.11 2.53 -21.72
N VAL A 426 13.96 2.03 -21.28
CA VAL A 426 13.75 1.53 -19.91
C VAL A 426 13.14 0.15 -19.94
N ILE A 427 13.50 -0.67 -18.95
CA ILE A 427 12.80 -1.90 -18.58
C ILE A 427 11.77 -1.54 -17.52
N VAL A 428 10.52 -1.93 -17.75
CA VAL A 428 9.38 -1.64 -16.90
C VAL A 428 8.72 -2.94 -16.44
N THR A 429 8.36 -3.01 -15.17
CA THR A 429 7.61 -4.13 -14.60
C THR A 429 6.80 -3.70 -13.37
N ARG A 430 5.96 -4.60 -12.85
CA ARG A 430 5.28 -4.48 -11.57
C ARG A 430 5.30 -5.84 -10.88
N TYR A 431 5.50 -5.83 -9.56
CA TYR A 431 5.43 -7.04 -8.76
C TYR A 431 3.99 -7.30 -8.27
N PRO A 432 3.56 -8.58 -8.15
CA PRO A 432 4.30 -9.79 -8.51
C PRO A 432 4.39 -10.02 -10.03
N ILE A 433 5.48 -10.66 -10.47
CA ILE A 433 5.72 -10.97 -11.89
C ILE A 433 5.25 -12.39 -12.15
N VAL A 434 4.24 -12.54 -13.00
CA VAL A 434 3.58 -13.83 -13.26
C VAL A 434 3.97 -14.44 -14.61
N SER A 435 4.44 -13.63 -15.56
CA SER A 435 5.08 -14.08 -16.80
C SER A 435 6.22 -13.13 -17.20
N LYS A 436 7.12 -13.61 -18.08
CA LYS A 436 8.17 -12.75 -18.66
C LYS A 436 7.60 -11.57 -19.45
N ASP A 437 6.41 -11.73 -20.05
CA ASP A 437 5.71 -10.64 -20.73
C ASP A 437 5.28 -9.52 -19.78
N ASN A 438 5.33 -9.75 -18.46
CA ASN A 438 5.16 -8.68 -17.49
C ASN A 438 6.35 -7.74 -17.34
N ILE A 439 7.43 -8.03 -18.05
CA ILE A 439 8.63 -7.21 -18.10
C ILE A 439 8.81 -6.74 -19.54
N ARG A 440 8.71 -5.44 -19.77
CA ARG A 440 8.74 -4.85 -21.12
C ARG A 440 9.71 -3.71 -21.21
N ARG A 441 10.26 -3.52 -22.41
CA ARG A 441 10.97 -2.28 -22.75
C ARG A 441 10.03 -1.23 -23.30
N TYR A 442 10.27 0.01 -22.89
CA TYR A 442 9.62 1.21 -23.41
C TYR A 442 10.65 2.29 -23.69
N THR A 443 10.32 3.18 -24.63
CA THR A 443 11.09 4.42 -24.84
C THR A 443 10.47 5.57 -24.04
N VAL A 444 11.27 6.30 -23.27
CA VAL A 444 10.84 7.54 -22.62
C VAL A 444 10.65 8.64 -23.67
N ASP A 445 9.45 9.16 -23.82
CA ASP A 445 9.09 10.19 -24.80
C ASP A 445 8.44 11.43 -24.14
N ASN A 446 9.19 12.07 -23.25
CA ASN A 446 8.76 13.28 -22.54
C ASN A 446 8.43 14.47 -23.47
N LYS A 447 8.85 14.42 -24.74
CA LYS A 447 8.53 15.46 -25.74
C LYS A 447 7.16 15.31 -26.37
N SER A 448 6.57 14.11 -26.34
CA SER A 448 5.24 13.87 -26.90
C SER A 448 4.13 14.58 -26.13
N GLN A 449 4.29 14.70 -24.80
CA GLN A 449 3.35 15.34 -23.89
C GLN A 449 4.13 16.26 -22.92
N PRO A 450 4.63 17.41 -23.39
CA PRO A 450 5.51 18.28 -22.61
C PRO A 450 4.85 18.81 -21.32
N GLU A 451 3.53 19.00 -21.32
CA GLU A 451 2.76 19.42 -20.16
C GLU A 451 2.77 18.40 -19.02
N LEU A 452 2.95 17.11 -19.30
CA LEU A 452 3.06 16.07 -18.27
C LEU A 452 4.41 16.09 -17.55
N THR A 453 5.42 16.74 -18.12
CA THR A 453 6.77 16.81 -17.54
C THR A 453 6.86 17.68 -16.29
N GLN A 454 5.83 18.49 -16.02
CA GLN A 454 5.75 19.27 -14.79
C GLN A 454 5.52 18.38 -13.56
N TYR A 455 4.90 17.21 -13.73
CA TYR A 455 4.54 16.33 -12.63
C TYR A 455 5.73 15.50 -12.14
N LYS A 456 5.81 15.29 -10.83
CA LYS A 456 6.93 14.59 -10.17
C LYS A 456 6.47 13.32 -9.47
N GLY A 457 7.37 12.34 -9.40
CA GLY A 457 7.13 11.08 -8.67
C GLY A 457 6.23 10.08 -9.39
N CYS A 458 5.84 10.36 -10.62
CA CYS A 458 4.97 9.51 -11.43
C CYS A 458 5.58 9.15 -12.78
N VAL A 459 4.91 8.23 -13.46
CA VAL A 459 5.10 7.83 -14.85
C VAL A 459 3.72 7.78 -15.52
N PHE A 460 3.63 8.30 -16.74
CA PHE A 460 2.42 8.20 -17.54
C PHE A 460 2.57 7.10 -18.59
N ILE A 461 1.55 6.26 -18.70
CA ILE A 461 1.50 5.10 -19.56
C ILE A 461 0.06 4.91 -20.07
N ARG A 462 -0.10 4.35 -21.27
CA ARG A 462 -1.42 3.98 -21.78
C ARG A 462 -2.07 2.91 -20.90
N SER A 463 -3.37 3.03 -20.61
CA SER A 463 -4.06 2.08 -19.74
C SER A 463 -4.08 0.66 -20.30
N ASP A 464 -4.16 0.52 -21.63
CA ASP A 464 -4.13 -0.79 -22.31
C ASP A 464 -2.81 -1.53 -22.07
N GLN A 465 -1.66 -0.89 -22.26
CA GLN A 465 -0.34 -1.48 -22.05
C GLN A 465 -0.03 -1.66 -20.56
N ALA A 466 -0.49 -0.74 -19.70
CA ALA A 466 -0.37 -0.88 -18.25
C ALA A 466 -1.10 -2.13 -17.74
N MET A 467 -2.33 -2.38 -18.23
CA MET A 467 -3.09 -3.57 -17.90
C MET A 467 -2.49 -4.83 -18.53
N GLN A 468 -2.26 -4.82 -19.85
CA GLN A 468 -1.77 -5.97 -20.61
C GLN A 468 -0.43 -6.50 -20.08
N HIS A 469 0.52 -5.58 -19.87
CA HIS A 469 1.89 -5.95 -19.52
C HIS A 469 2.15 -5.87 -18.03
N HIS A 470 1.42 -5.10 -17.23
CA HIS A 470 1.79 -4.92 -15.82
C HIS A 470 0.66 -5.23 -14.85
N GLN A 471 -0.51 -5.65 -15.35
CA GLN A 471 -1.75 -5.83 -14.57
C GLN A 471 -2.09 -4.59 -13.73
N CYS A 472 -1.59 -3.43 -14.17
CA CYS A 472 -1.58 -2.17 -13.45
C CYS A 472 -2.95 -1.52 -13.54
N ASP A 473 -3.47 -1.08 -12.40
CA ASP A 473 -4.53 -0.07 -12.35
C ASP A 473 -3.91 1.25 -11.85
N PHE A 474 -4.71 2.30 -11.68
CA PHE A 474 -4.21 3.61 -11.27
C PHE A 474 -4.67 3.98 -9.86
N ASP A 475 -4.86 2.99 -8.99
CA ASP A 475 -5.32 3.20 -7.62
C ASP A 475 -4.22 3.62 -6.63
N GLY A 476 -2.97 3.70 -7.11
CA GLY A 476 -1.75 3.96 -6.35
C GLY A 476 -0.59 3.03 -6.71
N ASP A 477 -0.78 2.17 -7.71
CA ASP A 477 0.24 1.27 -8.23
C ASP A 477 1.51 2.01 -8.64
N GLN A 478 2.64 1.35 -8.43
CA GLN A 478 3.94 1.81 -8.87
C GLN A 478 4.49 0.87 -9.93
N LEU A 479 5.02 1.46 -10.99
CA LEU A 479 5.83 0.75 -11.98
C LEU A 479 7.29 0.85 -11.58
N VAL A 480 7.96 -0.29 -11.58
CA VAL A 480 9.41 -0.38 -11.47
C VAL A 480 9.99 -0.05 -12.84
N ILE A 481 10.85 0.97 -12.91
CA ILE A 481 11.40 1.53 -14.15
C ILE A 481 12.92 1.59 -14.00
N THR A 482 13.63 0.88 -14.86
CA THR A 482 15.10 0.83 -14.84
C THR A 482 15.64 1.18 -16.21
N PRO A 483 16.54 2.18 -16.34
CA PRO A 483 17.23 2.44 -17.60
C PRO A 483 17.88 1.16 -18.13
N ALA A 484 17.59 0.81 -19.38
CA ALA A 484 18.09 -0.40 -20.03
C ALA A 484 19.63 -0.44 -20.07
N SER A 485 20.28 0.72 -20.11
CA SER A 485 21.73 0.85 -20.03
C SER A 485 22.36 0.34 -18.73
N ARG A 486 21.57 0.18 -17.66
CA ARG A 486 22.05 -0.41 -16.39
C ARG A 486 22.09 -1.93 -16.40
N MET A 487 21.34 -2.55 -17.31
CA MET A 487 21.24 -4.00 -17.45
C MET A 487 21.16 -4.35 -18.95
N PRO A 488 22.22 -4.10 -19.73
CA PRO A 488 22.18 -4.20 -21.19
C PRO A 488 21.94 -5.62 -21.72
N ASN A 489 22.43 -6.65 -21.03
CA ASN A 489 22.25 -8.04 -21.45
C ASN A 489 20.81 -8.49 -21.18
N ILE A 490 20.28 -8.19 -20.00
CA ILE A 490 18.86 -8.40 -19.65
C ILE A 490 17.95 -7.60 -20.59
N ALA A 491 18.30 -6.35 -20.90
CA ALA A 491 17.55 -5.52 -21.84
C ALA A 491 17.49 -6.14 -23.24
N SER A 492 18.58 -6.77 -23.70
CA SER A 492 18.62 -7.45 -25.00
C SER A 492 17.67 -8.65 -25.08
N GLU A 493 17.43 -9.33 -23.95
CA GLU A 493 16.49 -10.44 -23.82
C GLU A 493 15.05 -10.00 -23.46
N THR A 494 14.85 -8.71 -23.21
CA THR A 494 13.54 -8.14 -22.86
C THR A 494 12.85 -7.61 -24.11
N ARG A 495 11.63 -8.06 -24.36
CA ARG A 495 10.80 -7.60 -25.48
C ARG A 495 10.38 -6.16 -25.29
N HIS A 496 10.33 -5.40 -26.38
CA HIS A 496 9.68 -4.10 -26.39
C HIS A 496 8.17 -4.25 -26.23
N ALA A 497 7.50 -3.24 -25.66
CA ALA A 497 6.06 -3.25 -25.41
C ALA A 497 5.18 -3.30 -26.68
N ASN A 498 5.78 -3.06 -27.85
CA ASN A 498 5.12 -3.15 -29.17
C ASN A 498 5.31 -4.51 -29.85
N GLN A 499 6.10 -5.40 -29.23
CA GLN A 499 6.27 -6.76 -29.74
C GLN A 499 5.20 -7.66 -29.13
N GLU A 500 4.79 -8.66 -29.89
CA GLU A 500 3.83 -9.67 -29.45
C GLU A 500 4.28 -10.38 -28.16
N ASN A 501 3.29 -10.83 -27.39
CA ASN A 501 3.50 -11.63 -26.20
C ASN A 501 4.08 -12.99 -26.57
N GLU A 502 4.93 -13.52 -25.69
CA GLU A 502 5.47 -14.88 -25.79
C GLU A 502 4.55 -15.90 -25.11
N TYR A 503 3.81 -15.46 -24.11
CA TYR A 503 2.88 -16.25 -23.31
C TYR A 503 1.45 -15.78 -23.54
N ASP A 504 0.50 -16.67 -23.26
CA ASP A 504 -0.91 -16.33 -23.26
C ASP A 504 -1.21 -15.17 -22.29
N ALA A 505 -2.24 -14.39 -22.63
CA ALA A 505 -2.68 -13.30 -21.79
C ALA A 505 -3.01 -13.82 -20.38
N VAL A 506 -2.47 -13.16 -19.36
CA VAL A 506 -2.74 -13.55 -17.98
C VAL A 506 -4.12 -13.04 -17.61
N GLU A 507 -5.08 -13.95 -17.55
CA GLU A 507 -6.44 -13.64 -17.15
C GLU A 507 -6.56 -13.50 -15.63
N LYS A 508 -6.91 -12.30 -15.17
CA LYS A 508 -7.22 -12.03 -13.78
C LYS A 508 -8.53 -12.74 -13.44
N ARG A 509 -8.45 -13.82 -12.65
CA ARG A 509 -9.64 -14.54 -12.18
C ARG A 509 -10.60 -13.57 -11.49
N GLU A 510 -11.88 -13.72 -11.80
CA GLU A 510 -12.93 -12.95 -11.15
C GLU A 510 -12.90 -13.21 -9.63
N LYS A 511 -13.01 -12.14 -8.85
CA LYS A 511 -13.05 -12.24 -7.39
C LYS A 511 -14.41 -12.81 -7.00
N VAL A 512 -14.45 -14.09 -6.64
CA VAL A 512 -15.66 -14.71 -6.09
C VAL A 512 -16.01 -14.08 -4.75
N ASP A 513 -17.24 -13.58 -4.63
CA ASP A 513 -17.75 -13.05 -3.36
C ASP A 513 -17.72 -14.13 -2.29
N TYR A 514 -17.31 -13.78 -1.07
CA TYR A 514 -17.21 -14.76 0.00
C TYR A 514 -18.57 -15.39 0.33
N ASN A 515 -19.66 -14.65 0.13
CA ASN A 515 -21.03 -15.14 0.32
C ASN A 515 -21.49 -16.14 -0.77
N LYS A 516 -20.78 -16.21 -1.90
CA LYS A 516 -21.02 -17.14 -3.01
C LYS A 516 -20.02 -18.31 -3.03
N ALA A 517 -18.96 -18.25 -2.23
CA ALA A 517 -17.98 -19.32 -2.14
C ALA A 517 -18.64 -20.61 -1.60
N THR A 518 -18.39 -21.73 -2.26
CA THR A 518 -18.87 -23.06 -1.84
C THR A 518 -17.74 -23.92 -1.29
N ASP A 519 -18.07 -24.87 -0.42
CA ASP A 519 -17.16 -25.92 0.01
C ASP A 519 -17.18 -27.12 -0.96
N SER A 520 -16.51 -28.22 -0.59
CA SER A 520 -16.43 -29.44 -1.41
C SER A 520 -17.77 -30.14 -1.60
N GLU A 521 -18.76 -29.86 -0.77
CA GLU A 521 -20.11 -30.45 -0.83
C GLU A 521 -21.09 -29.54 -1.60
N GLY A 522 -20.64 -28.36 -2.03
CA GLY A 522 -21.45 -27.38 -2.76
C GLY A 522 -22.22 -26.43 -1.85
N ASP A 523 -22.06 -26.54 -0.53
CA ASP A 523 -22.72 -25.68 0.45
C ASP A 523 -21.98 -24.34 0.58
N ARG A 524 -22.69 -23.30 1.04
CA ARG A 524 -22.11 -21.97 1.25
C ARG A 524 -21.00 -22.04 2.30
N LYS A 525 -19.78 -21.82 1.85
CA LYS A 525 -18.57 -21.87 2.67
C LYS A 525 -18.52 -20.78 3.74
N TYR A 526 -19.15 -19.63 3.52
CA TYR A 526 -19.19 -18.56 4.53
C TYR A 526 -20.61 -18.02 4.64
N THR A 527 -21.15 -18.01 5.87
CA THR A 527 -22.52 -17.56 6.17
C THR A 527 -22.58 -16.37 7.11
N LYS A 528 -21.44 -15.98 7.69
CA LYS A 528 -21.31 -14.88 8.67
C LYS A 528 -20.07 -14.05 8.38
N LEU A 529 -20.19 -12.73 8.57
CA LEU A 529 -19.10 -11.76 8.35
C LEU A 529 -17.82 -12.11 9.14
N ARG A 530 -17.96 -12.65 10.35
CA ARG A 530 -16.83 -13.07 11.19
C ARG A 530 -16.02 -14.24 10.58
N GLN A 531 -16.66 -15.15 9.86
CA GLN A 531 -15.96 -16.24 9.15
C GLN A 531 -15.15 -15.67 7.97
N ILE A 532 -15.74 -14.69 7.28
CA ILE A 532 -15.09 -13.96 6.18
C ILE A 532 -13.88 -13.17 6.70
N ALA A 533 -14.03 -12.46 7.81
CA ALA A 533 -12.95 -11.69 8.44
C ALA A 533 -11.74 -12.57 8.80
N VAL A 534 -11.99 -13.77 9.36
CA VAL A 534 -10.93 -14.75 9.66
C VAL A 534 -10.27 -15.26 8.40
N ALA A 535 -11.04 -15.63 7.37
CA ALA A 535 -10.51 -16.13 6.11
C ALA A 535 -9.61 -15.10 5.41
N ILE A 536 -9.97 -13.81 5.47
CA ILE A 536 -9.15 -12.71 4.94
C ILE A 536 -7.88 -12.51 5.78
N ALA A 537 -7.99 -12.49 7.10
CA ALA A 537 -6.83 -12.34 8.00
C ALA A 537 -5.82 -13.49 7.88
N GLN A 538 -6.29 -14.69 7.51
CA GLN A 538 -5.48 -15.89 7.29
C GLN A 538 -5.02 -16.05 5.83
N ASN A 539 -5.29 -15.10 4.94
CA ASN A 539 -4.87 -15.20 3.55
C ASN A 539 -3.34 -15.17 3.42
N LYS A 540 -2.74 -16.30 3.05
CA LYS A 540 -1.29 -16.51 2.96
C LYS A 540 -0.72 -16.42 1.54
N ILE A 541 -1.46 -15.89 0.55
CA ILE A 541 -1.01 -15.86 -0.86
C ILE A 541 0.40 -15.26 -1.01
N GLY A 542 0.68 -14.12 -0.38
CA GLY A 542 2.02 -13.50 -0.43
C GLY A 542 3.13 -14.34 0.24
N TRP A 543 2.78 -15.09 1.29
CA TRP A 543 3.69 -16.00 1.96
C TRP A 543 3.98 -17.24 1.09
N VAL A 544 2.96 -17.79 0.44
CA VAL A 544 3.11 -18.91 -0.50
C VAL A 544 4.03 -18.53 -1.67
N ALA A 545 3.84 -17.35 -2.28
CA ALA A 545 4.73 -16.85 -3.33
C ALA A 545 6.19 -16.75 -2.87
N THR A 546 6.40 -16.27 -1.64
CA THR A 546 7.74 -16.19 -1.03
C THR A 546 8.36 -17.57 -0.78
N LEU A 547 7.55 -18.53 -0.32
CA LEU A 547 8.01 -19.90 -0.06
C LEU A 547 8.37 -20.64 -1.35
N ILE A 548 7.61 -20.46 -2.43
CA ILE A 548 7.93 -21.05 -3.75
C ILE A 548 9.32 -20.59 -4.20
N GLY A 549 9.61 -19.29 -4.11
CA GLY A 549 10.94 -18.76 -4.44
C GLY A 549 12.05 -19.34 -3.57
N ARG A 550 11.81 -19.48 -2.26
CA ARG A 550 12.78 -20.08 -1.34
C ARG A 550 13.09 -21.53 -1.71
N VAL A 551 12.05 -22.33 -1.98
CA VAL A 551 12.21 -23.73 -2.39
C VAL A 551 13.05 -23.84 -3.66
N GLN A 552 12.75 -23.04 -4.68
CA GLN A 552 13.51 -23.01 -5.93
C GLN A 552 14.99 -22.62 -5.71
N SER A 553 15.26 -21.64 -4.84
CA SER A 553 16.63 -21.22 -4.50
C SER A 553 17.40 -22.16 -3.55
N SER A 554 16.74 -23.19 -3.01
CA SER A 554 17.30 -24.12 -2.02
C SER A 554 17.51 -25.54 -2.56
N ALA A 555 17.30 -25.76 -3.87
CA ALA A 555 17.64 -27.02 -4.51
C ALA A 555 19.15 -27.07 -4.81
N ALA A 556 19.80 -28.16 -4.43
CA ALA A 556 21.21 -28.37 -4.76
C ALA A 556 21.38 -28.59 -6.27
N GLU A 557 22.34 -27.89 -6.89
CA GLU A 557 22.74 -28.18 -8.26
C GLU A 557 23.55 -29.49 -8.35
N PRO A 558 23.60 -30.16 -9.51
CA PRO A 558 24.45 -31.33 -9.70
C PRO A 558 25.91 -31.04 -9.33
N GLY A 559 26.42 -31.73 -8.31
CA GLY A 559 27.80 -31.57 -7.81
C GLY A 559 27.95 -30.67 -6.59
N GLN A 560 26.89 -30.01 -6.12
CA GLN A 560 26.93 -29.29 -4.84
C GLN A 560 26.63 -30.24 -3.66
N PRO A 561 27.30 -30.07 -2.50
CA PRO A 561 27.00 -30.87 -1.32
C PRO A 561 25.59 -30.58 -0.81
N GLU A 562 24.69 -31.58 -0.86
CA GLU A 562 23.33 -31.48 -0.32
C GLU A 562 23.29 -31.05 1.16
N SER A 563 24.36 -31.32 1.91
CA SER A 563 24.52 -30.92 3.31
C SER A 563 24.46 -29.40 3.53
N LEU A 564 24.77 -28.58 2.52
CA LEU A 564 24.65 -27.11 2.58
C LEU A 564 23.20 -26.62 2.52
N PHE A 565 22.29 -27.45 1.99
CA PHE A 565 20.88 -27.11 1.74
C PHE A 565 19.93 -27.78 2.74
N ASN A 566 20.43 -28.73 3.53
CA ASN A 566 19.68 -29.35 4.60
C ASN A 566 19.48 -28.39 5.77
N GLN A 567 18.23 -27.99 6.05
CA GLN A 567 17.91 -27.32 7.31
C GLN A 567 18.22 -28.26 8.48
N GLN A 568 19.32 -28.00 9.20
CA GLN A 568 19.44 -28.48 10.57
C GLN A 568 18.41 -27.72 11.40
N LYS A 569 17.32 -28.39 11.79
CA LYS A 569 16.45 -27.90 12.87
C LYS A 569 17.34 -27.65 14.09
N ARG A 570 17.52 -26.38 14.45
CA ARG A 570 17.99 -25.98 15.78
C ARG A 570 16.79 -25.76 16.67
#